data_AF-A0A212PCM0-F1
#
_entry.id   AF-A0A212PCM0-F1
#
_cell.length_a   1.000
_cell.length_b   1.000
_cell.length_c   1.000
_cell.angle_alpha   90.00
_cell.angle_beta   90.00
_cell.angle_gamma   90.00
#
_symmetry.space_group_name_H-M   'P 1'
#
loop_
_entity.id
_entity.type
_entity.pdbx_description
1 polymer ?
#
loop_
_entity_poly.entity_id
_entity_poly.type
_entity_poly.pdbx_seq_one_letter_code
_entity_poly.pdbx_strand_id
1 'polypeptide(L)'
;MIYVLETIPSEPIKIGTAFRPEKRKSSLQSGNPNKLKIMMTFEGGHELENKIHKDLKAYKVEHTKEWFRRADEVFAYLAKYLNPKSEEHNGKDYIVLWRETVESETDFCPFCGSRHQHGIGDGHRIAHCAPGEDTFTRQSDGKVFYQKDGYFVHTKN
;
A
#
# COMPACT_ATOMS: atom_id res chain seq x y z
N MET A 1 3.09 7.26 -6.86
CA MET A 1 2.91 6.12 -5.95
C MET A 1 3.09 4.83 -6.73
N ILE A 2 3.79 3.88 -6.12
CA ILE A 2 3.80 2.49 -6.57
C ILE A 2 2.69 1.76 -5.82
N TYR A 3 2.04 0.84 -6.52
CA TYR A 3 1.04 -0.06 -5.95
C TYR A 3 1.36 -1.50 -6.33
N VAL A 4 0.92 -2.41 -5.46
CA VAL A 4 0.97 -3.84 -5.68
C VAL A 4 -0.45 -4.38 -5.61
N LEU A 5 -0.92 -4.95 -6.71
CA LEU A 5 -2.21 -5.62 -6.81
C LEU A 5 -2.02 -7.12 -6.75
N GLU A 6 -2.91 -7.84 -6.09
CA GLU A 6 -3.06 -9.28 -6.18
C GLU A 6 -4.33 -9.61 -6.96
N THR A 7 -4.29 -10.70 -7.73
CA THR A 7 -5.48 -11.30 -8.35
C THR A 7 -5.96 -12.50 -7.54
N ILE A 8 -7.24 -12.53 -7.21
CA ILE A 8 -7.85 -13.63 -6.45
C ILE A 8 -8.79 -14.43 -7.38
N PRO A 9 -8.65 -15.77 -7.48
CA PRO A 9 -7.75 -16.65 -6.72
C PRO A 9 -6.43 -16.98 -7.45
N SER A 10 -6.16 -16.39 -8.62
CA SER A 10 -5.04 -16.82 -9.48
C SER A 10 -3.64 -16.55 -8.91
N GLU A 11 -3.54 -15.63 -7.95
CA GLU A 11 -2.36 -15.23 -7.18
C GLU A 11 -1.26 -14.37 -7.83
N PRO A 12 -1.07 -14.14 -9.16
CA PRO A 12 -0.01 -13.24 -9.57
C PRO A 12 -0.28 -11.83 -9.08
N ILE A 13 0.82 -11.13 -8.78
CA ILE A 13 0.78 -9.74 -8.36
C ILE A 13 1.16 -8.82 -9.51
N LYS A 14 0.55 -7.65 -9.58
CA LYS A 14 0.92 -6.58 -10.49
C LYS A 14 1.59 -5.47 -9.73
N ILE A 15 2.78 -5.07 -10.18
CA ILE A 15 3.51 -3.91 -9.65
C ILE A 15 3.38 -2.81 -10.67
N GLY A 16 2.80 -1.68 -10.28
CA GLY A 16 2.60 -0.55 -11.19
C GLY A 16 2.67 0.79 -10.49
N THR A 17 2.65 1.87 -11.28
CA THR A 17 2.55 3.23 -10.77
C THR A 17 1.19 3.87 -11.09
N ALA A 18 0.67 4.66 -10.15
CA ALA A 18 -0.53 5.47 -10.35
C ALA A 18 -0.54 6.65 -9.37
N PHE A 19 -1.23 7.73 -9.73
CA PHE A 19 -1.53 8.81 -8.79
C PHE A 19 -2.61 8.39 -7.77
N ARG A 20 -3.60 7.60 -8.21
CA ARG A 20 -4.69 7.07 -7.37
C ARG A 20 -4.83 5.56 -7.59
N PRO A 21 -4.08 4.72 -6.84
CA PRO A 21 -4.09 3.27 -6.99
C PRO A 21 -5.49 2.64 -6.97
N GLU A 22 -6.38 3.07 -6.08
CA GLU A 22 -7.75 2.56 -6.03
C GLU A 22 -8.56 2.82 -7.31
N LYS A 23 -8.46 4.03 -7.88
CA LYS A 23 -9.11 4.33 -9.18
C LYS A 23 -8.52 3.48 -10.30
N ARG A 24 -7.20 3.27 -10.26
CA ARG A 24 -6.51 2.39 -11.24
C ARG A 24 -6.95 0.94 -11.08
N LYS A 25 -7.09 0.42 -9.86
CA LYS A 25 -7.65 -0.91 -9.56
C LYS A 25 -9.04 -1.06 -10.14
N SER A 26 -9.95 -0.12 -9.89
CA SER A 26 -11.31 -0.17 -10.46
C SER A 26 -11.32 -0.16 -11.98
N SER A 27 -10.45 0.63 -12.61
CA SER A 27 -10.28 0.62 -14.07
C SER A 27 -9.67 -0.67 -14.61
N LEU A 28 -8.77 -1.33 -13.88
CA LEU A 28 -8.20 -2.61 -14.29
C LEU A 28 -9.19 -3.77 -14.08
N GLN A 29 -10.06 -3.67 -13.07
CA GLN A 29 -11.05 -4.68 -12.73
C GLN A 29 -12.05 -4.91 -13.86
N SER A 30 -12.41 -3.89 -14.65
CA SER A 30 -13.35 -4.03 -15.77
C SER A 30 -12.83 -4.97 -16.87
N GLY A 31 -11.51 -5.10 -17.01
CA GLY A 31 -10.85 -5.99 -17.96
C GLY A 31 -10.26 -7.25 -17.33
N ASN A 32 -10.50 -7.50 -16.04
CA ASN A 32 -9.96 -8.66 -15.33
C ASN A 32 -11.12 -9.46 -14.71
N PRO A 33 -11.33 -10.74 -15.08
CA PRO A 33 -12.38 -11.57 -14.48
C PRO A 33 -12.10 -11.90 -13.02
N ASN A 34 -10.83 -11.88 -12.59
CA ASN A 34 -10.44 -12.16 -11.22
C ASN A 34 -10.52 -10.89 -10.37
N LYS A 35 -10.89 -11.06 -9.10
CA LYS A 35 -10.99 -9.93 -8.17
C LYS A 35 -9.59 -9.36 -7.92
N LEU A 36 -9.45 -8.05 -8.08
CA LEU A 36 -8.22 -7.30 -7.80
C LEU A 36 -8.24 -6.74 -6.38
N LYS A 37 -7.15 -6.95 -5.66
CA LYS A 37 -6.94 -6.45 -4.30
C LYS A 37 -5.65 -5.65 -4.23
N ILE A 38 -5.67 -4.43 -3.68
CA ILE A 38 -4.43 -3.70 -3.37
C ILE A 38 -3.84 -4.33 -2.11
N MET A 39 -2.59 -4.78 -2.23
CA MET A 39 -1.85 -5.41 -1.14
C MET A 39 -0.96 -4.42 -0.40
N MET A 40 -0.46 -3.41 -1.10
CA MET A 40 0.38 -2.37 -0.52
C MET A 40 0.54 -1.22 -1.52
N THR A 41 0.87 -0.05 -0.97
CA THR A 41 1.25 1.13 -1.73
C THR A 41 2.41 1.83 -1.03
N PHE A 42 3.29 2.46 -1.81
CA PHE A 42 4.43 3.22 -1.28
C PHE A 42 4.86 4.33 -2.23
N GLU A 43 5.62 5.28 -1.71
CA GLU A 43 6.13 6.40 -2.50
C GLU A 43 7.09 5.92 -3.59
N GLY A 44 7.01 6.56 -4.75
CA GLY A 44 7.75 6.16 -5.94
C GLY A 44 7.09 6.58 -7.24
N GLY A 45 7.89 6.59 -8.29
CA GLY A 45 7.49 6.88 -9.66
C GLY A 45 8.06 5.86 -10.65
N HIS A 46 7.99 6.18 -11.94
CA HIS A 46 8.39 5.27 -13.02
C HIS A 46 9.83 4.77 -12.93
N GLU A 47 10.78 5.59 -12.46
CA GLU A 47 12.18 5.16 -12.30
C GLU A 47 12.31 4.02 -11.28
N LEU A 48 11.65 4.17 -10.12
CA LEU A 48 11.67 3.15 -9.07
C LEU A 48 10.88 1.90 -9.52
N GLU A 49 9.75 2.06 -10.20
CA GLU A 49 9.01 0.95 -10.80
C GLU A 49 9.89 0.15 -11.77
N ASN A 50 10.58 0.82 -12.69
CA ASN A 50 11.49 0.19 -13.65
C ASN A 50 12.63 -0.56 -12.95
N LYS A 51 13.19 0.03 -11.88
CA LYS A 51 14.20 -0.62 -11.05
C LYS A 51 13.64 -1.90 -10.42
N ILE A 52 12.47 -1.83 -9.78
CA ILE A 52 11.81 -2.99 -9.16
C ILE A 52 11.54 -4.08 -10.21
N HIS A 53 11.04 -3.72 -11.38
CA HIS A 53 10.78 -4.66 -12.47
C HIS A 53 12.06 -5.34 -12.98
N LYS A 54 13.17 -4.60 -13.05
CA LYS A 54 14.48 -5.14 -13.44
C LYS A 54 15.00 -6.13 -12.39
N ASP A 55 14.93 -5.75 -11.12
CA ASP A 55 15.48 -6.54 -10.03
C ASP A 55 14.65 -7.80 -9.74
N LEU A 56 13.34 -7.75 -9.98
CA LEU A 56 12.42 -8.89 -9.86
C LEU A 56 12.19 -9.64 -11.17
N LYS A 57 13.03 -9.45 -12.19
CA LYS A 57 12.86 -10.07 -13.52
C LYS A 57 12.69 -11.59 -13.47
N ALA A 58 13.37 -12.26 -12.53
CA ALA A 58 13.27 -13.72 -12.35
C ALA A 58 11.86 -14.21 -11.94
N TYR A 59 11.05 -13.34 -11.33
CA TYR A 59 9.69 -13.64 -10.89
C TYR A 59 8.63 -13.20 -11.89
N LYS A 60 9.01 -12.57 -13.00
CA LYS A 60 8.07 -12.01 -13.98
C LYS A 60 7.25 -13.13 -14.64
N VAL A 61 5.93 -12.94 -14.73
CA VAL A 61 5.06 -13.86 -15.47
C VAL A 61 5.33 -13.72 -16.96
N GLU A 62 5.50 -14.85 -17.64
CA GLU A 62 5.83 -14.91 -19.06
C GLU A 62 4.81 -14.14 -19.91
N HIS A 63 5.28 -13.48 -20.96
CA HIS A 63 4.49 -12.63 -21.86
C HIS A 63 3.75 -11.44 -21.22
N THR A 64 4.03 -11.12 -19.95
CA THR A 64 3.48 -9.92 -19.30
C THR A 64 4.56 -8.86 -19.07
N LYS A 65 4.17 -7.58 -19.00
CA LYS A 65 5.11 -6.49 -18.69
C LYS A 65 5.16 -6.12 -17.22
N GLU A 66 4.11 -6.42 -16.45
CA GLU A 66 3.90 -5.82 -15.12
C GLU A 66 3.43 -6.83 -14.07
N TRP A 67 3.31 -8.12 -14.44
CA TRP A 67 2.83 -9.18 -13.55
C TRP A 67 3.99 -10.08 -13.10
N PHE A 68 3.94 -10.50 -11.83
CA PHE A 68 4.96 -11.27 -11.14
C PHE A 68 4.30 -12.43 -10.40
N ARG A 69 5.02 -13.54 -10.31
CA ARG A 69 4.64 -14.66 -9.45
C ARG A 69 4.59 -14.19 -8.00
N ARG A 70 3.61 -14.70 -7.26
CA ARG A 70 3.53 -14.51 -5.82
C ARG A 70 4.62 -15.35 -5.17
N ALA A 71 5.58 -14.68 -4.56
CA ALA A 71 6.72 -15.33 -3.89
C ALA A 71 7.14 -14.48 -2.70
N ASP A 72 7.57 -15.12 -1.62
CA ASP A 72 7.98 -14.43 -0.39
C ASP A 72 9.16 -13.48 -0.65
N GLU A 73 10.06 -13.84 -1.56
CA GLU A 73 11.20 -13.04 -1.98
C GLU A 73 10.78 -11.74 -2.67
N VAL A 74 9.67 -11.77 -3.42
CA VAL A 74 9.10 -10.57 -4.04
C VAL A 74 8.61 -9.62 -2.96
N PHE A 75 7.87 -10.12 -1.97
CA PHE A 75 7.38 -9.29 -0.87
C PHE A 75 8.52 -8.80 0.03
N ALA A 76 9.51 -9.63 0.33
CA ALA A 76 10.70 -9.23 1.09
C ALA A 76 11.49 -8.13 0.35
N TYR A 77 11.57 -8.21 -0.99
CA TYR A 77 12.18 -7.15 -1.79
C TYR A 77 11.38 -5.84 -1.73
N LEU A 78 10.06 -5.92 -1.90
CA LEU A 78 9.16 -4.75 -1.88
C LEU A 78 9.10 -4.08 -0.50
N ALA A 79 9.21 -4.86 0.58
CA ALA A 79 9.18 -4.36 1.95
C ALA A 79 10.29 -3.34 2.24
N LYS A 80 11.40 -3.35 1.50
CA LYS A 80 12.47 -2.33 1.59
C LYS A 80 11.99 -0.91 1.29
N TYR A 81 10.89 -0.78 0.55
CA TYR A 81 10.29 0.51 0.19
C TYR A 81 9.07 0.86 1.06
N LEU A 82 8.64 -0.07 1.91
CA LEU A 82 7.53 0.11 2.84
C LEU A 82 8.12 0.53 4.19
N ASN A 83 8.16 1.84 4.40
CA ASN A 83 8.57 2.38 5.69
C ASN A 83 7.56 3.41 6.23
N PRO A 84 6.26 3.05 6.32
CA PRO A 84 5.33 3.89 7.06
C PRO A 84 5.80 3.93 8.52
N LYS A 85 5.83 5.11 9.14
CA LYS A 85 6.14 5.20 10.57
C LYS A 85 5.06 4.48 11.37
N SER A 86 5.43 3.95 12.52
CA SER A 86 4.51 3.31 13.45
C SER A 86 4.81 3.73 14.89
N GLU A 87 3.80 3.62 15.76
CA GLU A 87 3.94 3.84 17.19
C GLU A 87 3.16 2.79 17.99
N GLU A 88 3.67 2.46 19.18
CA GLU A 88 3.00 1.54 20.09
C GLU A 88 1.97 2.30 20.93
N HIS A 89 0.76 1.74 21.02
CA HIS A 89 -0.29 2.22 21.91
C HIS A 89 -0.99 1.03 22.56
N ASN A 90 -0.96 0.97 23.90
CA ASN A 90 -1.51 -0.15 24.69
C ASN A 90 -1.02 -1.54 24.26
N GLY A 91 0.28 -1.67 23.97
CA GLY A 91 0.89 -2.93 23.56
C GLY A 91 0.57 -3.38 22.13
N LYS A 92 0.02 -2.50 21.30
CA LYS A 92 -0.22 -2.74 19.87
C LYS A 92 0.42 -1.65 19.03
N ASP A 93 1.12 -2.05 17.97
CA ASP A 93 1.70 -1.11 17.00
C ASP A 93 0.64 -0.65 15.99
N TYR A 94 0.64 0.65 15.71
CA TYR A 94 -0.22 1.29 14.72
C TYR A 94 0.61 2.08 13.72
N ILE A 95 0.16 2.12 12.46
CA ILE A 95 0.71 3.05 11.48
C ILE A 95 0.43 4.49 11.91
N VAL A 96 1.38 5.38 11.65
CA VAL A 96 1.25 6.82 11.83
C VAL A 96 1.20 7.51 10.46
N LEU A 97 0.17 8.30 10.23
CA LEU A 97 0.05 9.23 9.11
C LEU A 97 0.34 10.65 9.61
N TRP A 98 1.24 11.36 8.93
CA TRP A 98 1.58 12.73 9.29
C TRP A 98 0.88 13.73 8.38
N ARG A 99 0.60 14.93 8.88
CA ARG A 99 0.09 16.08 8.10
C ARG A 99 0.82 17.36 8.53
N GLU A 100 0.81 18.39 7.69
CA GLU A 100 1.51 19.66 7.98
C GLU A 100 0.69 20.55 8.92
N THR A 101 -0.60 20.69 8.65
CA THR A 101 -1.57 21.42 9.48
C THR A 101 -2.82 20.58 9.70
N VAL A 102 -3.68 20.99 10.64
CA VAL A 102 -4.92 20.29 10.94
C VAL A 102 -5.89 20.23 9.75
N GLU A 103 -5.83 21.20 8.83
CA GLU A 103 -6.62 21.25 7.60
C GLU A 103 -5.99 20.52 6.41
N SER A 104 -4.68 20.25 6.49
CA SER A 104 -3.94 19.61 5.41
C SER A 104 -4.27 18.12 5.31
N GLU A 105 -4.13 17.57 4.09
CA GLU A 105 -4.17 16.12 3.92
C GLU A 105 -2.95 15.47 4.56
N THR A 106 -3.10 14.23 4.99
CA THR A 106 -1.97 13.42 5.44
C THR A 106 -1.00 13.10 4.30
N ASP A 107 0.17 12.58 4.68
CA ASP A 107 1.00 11.72 3.85
C ASP A 107 0.17 10.55 3.27
N PHE A 108 0.74 9.87 2.28
CA PHE A 108 0.04 8.77 1.62
C PHE A 108 -0.31 7.66 2.61
N CYS A 109 -1.60 7.33 2.67
CA CYS A 109 -2.10 6.20 3.44
C CYS A 109 -1.53 4.90 2.83
N PRO A 110 -0.80 4.06 3.61
CA PRO A 110 -0.18 2.86 3.05
C PRO A 110 -1.20 1.79 2.64
N PHE A 111 -2.43 1.89 3.14
CA PHE A 111 -3.51 0.93 2.83
C PHE A 111 -4.16 1.19 1.47
N CYS A 112 -4.37 2.45 1.07
CA CYS A 112 -5.07 2.78 -0.19
C CYS A 112 -4.25 3.62 -1.18
N GLY A 113 -3.08 4.11 -0.77
CA GLY A 113 -2.16 4.92 -1.56
C GLY A 113 -2.66 6.31 -1.90
N SER A 114 -3.63 6.84 -1.16
CA SER A 114 -4.15 8.21 -1.30
C SER A 114 -3.85 9.03 -0.05
N ARG A 115 -3.82 10.35 -0.21
CA ARG A 115 -3.82 11.30 0.92
C ARG A 115 -5.25 11.49 1.41
N HIS A 116 -5.42 11.82 2.69
CA HIS A 116 -6.72 11.93 3.33
C HIS A 116 -6.83 13.20 4.17
N GLN A 117 -8.00 13.83 4.17
CA GLN A 117 -8.37 14.80 5.19
C GLN A 117 -8.95 14.09 6.41
N HIS A 118 -8.60 14.59 7.60
CA HIS A 118 -9.13 14.14 8.88
C HIS A 118 -9.63 15.33 9.71
N GLY A 119 -10.30 15.03 10.82
CA GLY A 119 -10.77 16.06 11.75
C GLY A 119 -9.64 16.80 12.47
N ILE A 120 -10.02 17.80 13.27
CA ILE A 120 -9.13 18.84 13.82
C ILE A 120 -8.04 18.29 14.74
N GLY A 121 -8.27 17.16 15.43
CA GLY A 121 -7.30 16.61 16.39
C GLY A 121 -6.32 15.62 15.78
N ASP A 122 -5.28 15.30 16.55
CA ASP A 122 -4.39 14.15 16.34
C ASP A 122 -4.95 12.90 17.05
N GLY A 123 -4.28 11.76 16.93
CA GLY A 123 -4.61 10.52 17.62
C GLY A 123 -5.19 9.42 16.73
N HIS A 124 -5.68 8.35 17.36
CA HIS A 124 -6.16 7.14 16.69
C HIS A 124 -7.44 7.39 15.87
N ARG A 125 -7.51 6.81 14.69
CA ARG A 125 -8.63 6.89 13.75
C ARG A 125 -9.06 5.50 13.34
N ILE A 126 -10.38 5.32 13.25
CA ILE A 126 -10.96 4.14 12.59
C ILE A 126 -10.64 4.17 11.10
N ALA A 127 -10.47 3.00 10.50
CA ALA A 127 -10.29 2.92 9.07
C ALA A 127 -11.54 3.33 8.30
N HIS A 128 -11.32 4.07 7.22
CA HIS A 128 -12.38 4.56 6.33
C HIS A 128 -12.00 4.50 4.84
N CYS A 129 -10.77 4.11 4.50
CA CYS A 129 -10.33 3.89 3.13
C CYS A 129 -10.38 2.39 2.81
N ALA A 130 -10.33 2.01 1.53
CA ALA A 130 -10.26 0.63 1.02
C ALA A 130 -10.95 -0.46 1.88
N PRO A 131 -12.28 -0.37 2.09
CA PRO A 131 -13.00 -1.23 3.03
C PRO A 131 -12.91 -2.71 2.60
N GLY A 132 -12.33 -3.53 3.47
CA GLY A 132 -12.22 -4.99 3.31
C GLY A 132 -11.45 -5.62 4.47
N GLU A 133 -11.87 -6.81 4.91
CA GLU A 133 -11.34 -7.46 6.12
C GLU A 133 -9.84 -7.82 6.08
N ASP A 134 -9.26 -7.83 4.87
CA ASP A 134 -7.89 -8.29 4.62
C ASP A 134 -6.96 -7.23 4.02
N THR A 135 -7.31 -5.93 4.07
CA THR A 135 -6.38 -4.88 3.63
C THR A 135 -5.29 -4.71 4.69
N PHE A 136 -4.02 -4.89 4.32
CA PHE A 136 -2.88 -4.75 5.22
C PHE A 136 -1.73 -4.00 4.55
N THR A 137 -0.75 -3.57 5.35
CA THR A 137 0.57 -3.17 4.88
C THR A 137 1.63 -3.88 5.71
N ARG A 138 2.84 -4.03 5.17
CA ARG A 138 3.94 -4.72 5.85
C ARG A 138 5.15 -3.80 5.88
N GLN A 139 5.76 -3.59 7.05
CA GLN A 139 7.02 -2.86 7.17
C GLN A 139 8.22 -3.70 6.74
N SER A 140 9.35 -3.04 6.49
CA SER A 140 10.62 -3.68 6.14
C SER A 140 11.14 -4.70 7.18
N ASP A 141 10.77 -4.54 8.45
CA ASP A 141 11.09 -5.46 9.55
C ASP A 141 10.16 -6.70 9.62
N GLY A 142 9.20 -6.78 8.71
CA GLY A 142 8.23 -7.88 8.61
C GLY A 142 6.93 -7.66 9.39
N LYS A 143 6.80 -6.60 10.20
CA LYS A 143 5.56 -6.28 10.92
C LYS A 143 4.40 -6.07 9.96
N VAL A 144 3.23 -6.60 10.29
CA VAL A 144 2.01 -6.50 9.49
C VAL A 144 1.00 -5.63 10.22
N PHE A 145 0.47 -4.64 9.52
CA PHE A 145 -0.55 -3.73 10.01
C PHE A 145 -1.82 -3.94 9.22
N TYR A 146 -2.92 -4.22 9.90
CA TYR A 146 -4.21 -4.37 9.24
C TYR A 146 -4.94 -3.05 9.25
N GLN A 147 -5.53 -2.70 8.11
CA GLN A 147 -6.29 -1.47 7.98
C GLN A 147 -7.42 -1.40 9.02
N LYS A 148 -8.13 -2.52 9.26
CA LYS A 148 -9.24 -2.58 10.22
C LYS A 148 -8.86 -2.16 11.65
N ASP A 149 -7.58 -2.21 12.00
CA ASP A 149 -7.09 -1.78 13.31
C ASP A 149 -7.01 -0.26 13.44
N GLY A 150 -7.13 0.47 12.33
CA GLY A 150 -6.97 1.92 12.29
C GLY A 150 -5.51 2.35 12.20
N TYR A 151 -5.28 3.63 12.45
CA TYR A 151 -3.98 4.28 12.39
C TYR A 151 -4.01 5.56 13.22
N PHE A 152 -2.85 6.10 13.54
CA PHE A 152 -2.71 7.41 14.18
C PHE A 152 -2.51 8.50 13.15
N VAL A 153 -3.04 9.68 13.45
CA VAL A 153 -2.78 10.92 12.71
C VAL A 153 -2.02 11.87 13.61
N HIS A 154 -0.90 12.40 13.14
CA HIS A 154 -0.11 13.42 13.84
C HIS A 154 0.10 14.65 12.96
N THR A 155 0.10 15.82 13.58
CA THR A 155 0.46 17.09 12.95
C THR A 155 1.94 17.37 13.22
N LYS A 156 2.70 17.74 12.19
CA LYS A 156 4.12 18.07 12.33
C LYS A 156 4.25 19.40 13.09
N ASN A 157 5.06 19.39 14.14
CA ASN A 157 5.42 20.60 14.92
C ASN A 157 6.66 21.27 14.34
#